data_AF-A0A7Z7HSU2-F1
#
_entry.id   AF-A0A7Z7HSU2-F1
#
_cell.length_a   1.000
_cell.length_b   1.000
_cell.length_c   1.000
_cell.angle_alpha   90.00
_cell.angle_beta   90.00
_cell.angle_gamma   90.00
#
_symmetry.space_group_name_H-M   'P 1'
#
loop_
_entity.id
_entity.type
_entity.pdbx_description
1 polymer ?
#
loop_
_entity_poly.entity_id
_entity_poly.type
_entity_poly.pdbx_seq_one_letter_code
_entity_poly.pdbx_strand_id
1 'polypeptide(L)'
;MTARDAESALFARCAAAAREAAQPAQDQREANVFRLAAMVVRSRFPSESMRLMQASERYFASHPNARLASADVVRKGWVPSLPRLRDMLSHRLYGYMATNQFETEPAGAVGLARKVESERMP
;
A
#
# COMPACT_ATOMS: atom_id res chain seq x y z
N MET A 1 -10.22 21.64 -11.70
CA MET A 1 -9.84 20.26 -11.37
C MET A 1 -10.90 19.32 -11.96
N THR A 2 -10.52 18.43 -12.87
CA THR A 2 -11.48 17.59 -13.62
C THR A 2 -11.73 16.26 -12.93
N ALA A 3 -12.77 15.51 -13.33
CA ALA A 3 -13.00 14.15 -12.83
C ALA A 3 -11.78 13.22 -13.06
N ARG A 4 -10.99 13.48 -14.12
CA ARG A 4 -9.75 12.75 -14.42
C ARG A 4 -8.62 13.06 -13.43
N ASP A 5 -8.52 14.30 -12.93
CA ASP A 5 -7.56 14.65 -11.88
C ASP A 5 -7.85 13.90 -10.59
N ALA A 6 -9.12 13.88 -10.17
CA ALA A 6 -9.54 13.18 -8.96
C ALA A 6 -9.28 11.68 -9.06
N GLU A 7 -9.53 11.08 -10.23
CA GLU A 7 -9.21 9.69 -10.53
C GLU A 7 -7.70 9.43 -10.45
N SER A 8 -6.89 10.25 -11.12
CA SER A 8 -5.43 10.10 -11.13
C SER A 8 -4.81 10.24 -9.73
N ALA A 9 -5.32 11.19 -8.94
CA ALA A 9 -4.93 11.38 -7.54
C ALA A 9 -5.27 10.15 -6.68
N LEU A 10 -6.48 9.62 -6.81
CA LEU A 10 -6.90 8.40 -6.10
C LEU A 10 -6.01 7.21 -6.43
N PHE A 11 -5.66 7.01 -7.71
CA PHE A 11 -4.76 5.93 -8.11
C PHE A 11 -3.33 6.15 -7.63
N ALA A 12 -2.84 7.39 -7.61
CA ALA A 12 -1.54 7.72 -7.04
C ALA A 12 -1.47 7.37 -5.55
N ARG A 13 -2.54 7.70 -4.80
CA ARG A 13 -2.68 7.37 -3.38
C ARG A 13 -2.74 5.85 -3.14
N CYS A 14 -3.48 5.11 -3.95
CA CYS A 14 -3.48 3.64 -3.90
C CYS A 14 -2.07 3.07 -4.10
N ALA A 15 -1.33 3.56 -5.09
CA ALA A 15 0.03 3.11 -5.33
C ALA A 15 0.98 3.48 -4.18
N ALA A 16 0.84 4.68 -3.59
CA ALA A 16 1.61 5.09 -2.42
C ALA A 16 1.33 4.20 -1.21
N ALA A 17 0.06 3.95 -0.87
CA ALA A 17 -0.32 3.07 0.24
C ALA A 17 0.09 1.60 0.02
N ALA A 18 0.11 1.13 -1.23
CA ALA A 18 0.61 -0.19 -1.58
C ALA A 18 2.14 -0.31 -1.41
N ARG A 19 2.88 0.77 -1.64
CA ARG A 19 4.34 0.83 -1.46
C ARG A 19 4.70 1.01 0.03
N GLU A 20 4.05 1.96 0.69
CA GLU A 20 4.31 2.36 2.07
C GLU A 20 3.08 2.10 2.95
N ALA A 21 3.18 1.08 3.82
CA ALA A 21 2.11 0.69 4.75
C ALA A 21 1.71 1.80 5.76
N ALA A 22 2.51 2.86 5.86
CA ALA A 22 2.35 3.91 6.85
C ALA A 22 1.18 4.86 6.53
N GLN A 23 0.74 4.96 5.27
CA GLN A 23 -0.29 5.94 4.88
C GLN A 23 -1.71 5.39 5.08
N PRO A 24 -2.46 5.86 6.10
CA PRO A 24 -3.87 5.50 6.22
C PRO A 24 -4.68 6.13 5.08
N ALA A 25 -5.83 5.52 4.78
CA ALA A 25 -6.83 6.15 3.95
C ALA A 25 -7.31 7.46 4.61
N GLN A 26 -7.51 8.51 3.81
CA GLN A 26 -8.00 9.80 4.30
C GLN A 26 -9.53 9.86 4.36
N ASP A 27 -10.19 9.14 3.46
CA ASP A 27 -11.63 9.17 3.31
C ASP A 27 -12.23 7.76 3.21
N GLN A 28 -13.56 7.68 3.44
CA GLN A 28 -14.35 6.48 3.17
C GLN A 28 -14.11 5.94 1.76
N ARG A 29 -13.99 6.83 0.77
CA ARG A 29 -13.75 6.44 -0.62
C ARG A 29 -12.40 5.74 -0.77
N GLU A 30 -11.33 6.35 -0.26
CA GLU A 30 -9.99 5.76 -0.30
C GLU A 30 -9.95 4.41 0.43
N ALA A 31 -10.51 4.32 1.64
CA ALA A 31 -10.46 3.09 2.43
C ALA A 31 -11.13 1.91 1.72
N ASN A 32 -12.30 2.15 1.13
CA ASN A 32 -13.02 1.11 0.39
C ASN A 32 -12.33 0.74 -0.93
N VAL A 33 -11.75 1.72 -1.62
CA VAL A 33 -11.00 1.50 -2.86
C VAL A 33 -9.69 0.76 -2.58
N PHE A 34 -8.99 1.06 -1.48
CA PHE A 34 -7.77 0.33 -1.07
C PHE A 34 -8.07 -1.13 -0.78
N ARG A 35 -9.17 -1.41 -0.05
CA ARG A 35 -9.61 -2.78 0.20
C ARG A 35 -9.95 -3.52 -1.10
N LEU A 36 -10.64 -2.86 -2.03
CA LEU A 36 -10.98 -3.41 -3.34
C LEU A 36 -9.75 -3.68 -4.20
N ALA A 37 -8.81 -2.73 -4.22
CA ALA A 37 -7.52 -2.85 -4.87
C ALA A 37 -6.74 -4.04 -4.32
N ALA A 38 -6.66 -4.19 -3.00
CA ALA A 38 -5.99 -5.31 -2.34
C ALA A 38 -6.52 -6.65 -2.85
N MET A 39 -7.84 -6.86 -2.86
CA MET A 39 -8.45 -8.10 -3.35
C MET A 39 -8.09 -8.41 -4.81
N VAL A 40 -7.99 -7.39 -5.64
CA VAL A 40 -7.74 -7.53 -7.08
C VAL A 40 -6.25 -7.79 -7.39
N VAL A 41 -5.33 -7.21 -6.61
CA VAL A 41 -3.88 -7.36 -6.82
C VAL A 41 -3.25 -8.50 -6.02
N ARG A 42 -3.97 -9.07 -5.03
CA ARG A 42 -3.51 -10.15 -4.14
C ARG A 42 -2.81 -11.30 -4.86
N SER A 43 -3.30 -11.71 -6.04
CA SER A 43 -2.72 -12.83 -6.79
C SER A 43 -1.35 -12.54 -7.39
N ARG A 44 -1.01 -11.27 -7.66
CA ARG A 44 0.26 -10.86 -8.29
C ARG A 44 1.20 -10.18 -7.29
N PHE A 45 0.63 -9.49 -6.30
CA PHE A 45 1.33 -8.62 -5.34
C PHE A 45 0.79 -8.87 -3.93
N PRO A 46 1.12 -10.01 -3.30
CA PRO A 46 0.58 -10.38 -1.99
C PRO A 46 1.02 -9.41 -0.87
N SER A 47 2.26 -8.92 -0.91
CA SER A 47 2.80 -7.98 0.08
C SER A 47 2.09 -6.62 0.02
N GLU A 48 1.95 -6.05 -1.18
CA GLU A 48 1.28 -4.79 -1.45
C GLU A 48 -0.21 -4.89 -1.14
N SER A 49 -0.82 -6.04 -1.45
CA SER A 49 -2.20 -6.33 -1.04
C SER A 49 -2.36 -6.29 0.47
N MET A 50 -1.43 -6.87 1.24
CA MET A 50 -1.50 -6.80 2.71
C MET A 50 -1.38 -5.36 3.22
N ARG A 51 -0.48 -4.56 2.64
CA ARG A 51 -0.32 -3.14 3.01
C ARG A 51 -1.58 -2.32 2.72
N LEU A 52 -2.18 -2.50 1.55
CA LEU A 52 -3.46 -1.86 1.20
C LEU A 52 -4.59 -2.28 2.13
N MET A 53 -4.65 -3.57 2.48
CA MET A 53 -5.65 -4.08 3.42
C MET A 53 -5.48 -3.41 4.79
N GLN A 54 -4.25 -3.40 5.34
CA GLN A 54 -3.95 -2.76 6.62
C GLN A 54 -4.26 -1.26 6.62
N ALA A 55 -3.92 -0.54 5.54
CA ALA A 55 -4.24 0.88 5.40
C ALA A 55 -5.76 1.13 5.44
N SER A 56 -6.55 0.24 4.81
CA SER A 56 -8.01 0.31 4.87
C SER A 56 -8.57 -0.04 6.26
N GLU A 57 -8.02 -1.07 6.91
CA GLU A 57 -8.45 -1.51 8.25
C GLU A 57 -8.16 -0.47 9.32
N ARG A 58 -7.03 0.23 9.25
CA ARG A 58 -6.72 1.35 10.16
C ARG A 58 -7.76 2.46 10.08
N TYR A 59 -8.31 2.74 8.90
CA TYR A 59 -9.39 3.70 8.74
C TYR A 59 -10.74 3.15 9.24
N PHE A 60 -11.06 1.88 8.96
CA PHE A 60 -12.30 1.28 9.45
C PHE A 60 -12.31 1.06 10.96
N ALA A 61 -11.15 0.94 11.61
CA ALA A 61 -11.05 0.87 13.06
C ALA A 61 -11.55 2.16 13.73
N SER A 62 -11.31 3.33 13.12
CA SER A 62 -11.86 4.62 13.58
C SER A 62 -13.25 4.92 13.01
N HIS A 63 -13.59 4.36 11.84
CA HIS A 63 -14.86 4.60 11.14
C HIS A 63 -15.53 3.28 10.70
N PRO A 64 -16.08 2.47 11.61
CA PRO A 64 -16.64 1.15 11.27
C PRO A 64 -17.82 1.23 10.30
N ASN A 65 -18.63 2.28 10.40
CA ASN A 65 -19.80 2.53 9.53
C ASN A 65 -19.41 2.94 8.10
N ALA A 66 -18.14 3.28 7.86
CA ALA A 66 -17.65 3.66 6.54
C ALA A 66 -17.40 2.46 5.62
N ARG A 67 -17.39 1.23 6.16
CA ARG A 67 -17.10 0.00 5.41
C ARG A 67 -18.31 -0.38 4.53
N LEU A 68 -18.11 -0.38 3.22
CA LEU A 68 -19.13 -0.76 2.24
C LEU A 68 -18.87 -2.16 1.69
N ALA A 69 -19.85 -2.82 1.07
CA ALA A 69 -19.58 -4.04 0.32
C ALA A 69 -18.85 -3.70 -0.99
N SER A 70 -18.03 -4.62 -1.50
CA SER A 70 -17.27 -4.44 -2.75
C SER A 70 -18.16 -4.05 -3.93
N ALA A 71 -19.36 -4.63 -3.99
CA ALA A 71 -20.37 -4.32 -5.00
C ALA A 71 -20.85 -2.87 -4.91
N ASP A 72 -21.04 -2.33 -3.70
CA ASP A 72 -21.50 -0.95 -3.49
C ASP A 72 -20.44 0.08 -3.92
N VAL A 73 -19.17 -0.23 -3.74
CA VAL A 73 -18.05 0.62 -4.19
C VAL A 73 -18.07 0.79 -5.70
N VAL A 74 -18.34 -0.30 -6.43
CA VAL A 74 -18.48 -0.28 -7.89
C VAL A 74 -19.77 0.44 -8.30
N ARG A 75 -20.89 0.18 -7.63
CA ARG A 75 -22.18 0.86 -7.90
C ARG A 75 -22.13 2.36 -7.66
N LYS A 76 -21.34 2.82 -6.69
CA LYS A 76 -21.10 4.24 -6.43
C LYS A 76 -20.16 4.90 -7.45
N GLY A 77 -19.57 4.15 -8.37
CA GLY A 77 -18.69 4.67 -9.42
C GLY A 77 -17.37 5.25 -8.88
N TRP A 78 -16.91 4.82 -7.71
CA TRP A 78 -15.65 5.30 -7.12
C TRP A 78 -14.41 4.77 -7.84
N VAL A 79 -14.58 3.70 -8.60
CA VAL A 79 -13.58 3.17 -9.52
C VAL A 79 -14.20 3.08 -10.91
N PRO A 80 -13.48 3.48 -11.97
CA PRO A 80 -14.00 3.45 -13.32
C PRO A 80 -14.25 2.01 -13.79
N SER A 81 -13.40 1.06 -13.37
CA SER A 81 -13.51 -0.37 -13.67
C SER A 81 -12.49 -1.18 -12.87
N LEU A 82 -12.86 -2.38 -12.41
CA LEU A 82 -11.94 -3.28 -11.69
C LEU A 82 -10.72 -3.70 -12.54
N PRO A 83 -10.87 -4.08 -13.83
CA PRO A 83 -9.72 -4.41 -14.67
C PRO A 83 -8.74 -3.24 -14.84
N ARG A 84 -9.25 -2.00 -14.96
CA ARG A 84 -8.40 -0.81 -15.06
C ARG A 84 -7.65 -0.50 -13.77
N LEU A 85 -8.32 -0.61 -12.62
CA LEU A 85 -7.67 -0.46 -11.31
C LEU A 85 -6.52 -1.46 -11.18
N ARG A 86 -6.75 -2.73 -11.52
CA ARG A 86 -5.72 -3.78 -11.50
C ARG A 86 -4.53 -3.42 -12.39
N ASP A 87 -4.82 -3.05 -13.63
CA ASP A 87 -3.82 -2.84 -14.67
C ASP A 87 -2.91 -1.66 -14.31
N MET A 88 -3.50 -0.54 -13.90
CA MET A 88 -2.75 0.64 -13.48
C MET A 88 -1.95 0.41 -12.20
N LEU A 89 -2.50 -0.30 -11.21
CA LEU A 89 -1.72 -0.70 -10.03
C LEU A 89 -0.59 -1.65 -10.40
N SER A 90 -0.85 -2.63 -11.28
CA SER A 90 0.19 -3.55 -11.75
C SER A 90 1.32 -2.77 -12.42
N HIS A 91 1.02 -1.84 -13.32
CA HIS A 91 2.03 -1.00 -13.96
C HIS A 91 2.83 -0.14 -12.96
N ARG A 92 2.16 0.50 -11.99
CA ARG A 92 2.84 1.33 -10.98
C ARG A 92 3.68 0.50 -9.99
N LEU A 93 3.25 -0.71 -9.67
CA LEU A 93 3.96 -1.60 -8.75
C LEU A 93 5.12 -2.32 -9.44
N TYR A 94 4.94 -2.80 -10.69
CA TYR A 94 6.04 -3.34 -11.49
C TYR A 94 7.11 -2.29 -11.77
N GLY A 95 6.72 -1.06 -12.15
CA GLY A 95 7.68 0.03 -12.37
C GLY A 95 8.49 0.36 -11.12
N TYR A 96 7.87 0.31 -9.93
CA TYR A 96 8.56 0.49 -8.65
C TYR A 96 9.47 -0.69 -8.30
N MET A 97 8.99 -1.92 -8.49
CA MET A 97 9.81 -3.11 -8.28
C MET A 97 10.99 -3.18 -9.24
N ALA A 98 10.93 -2.61 -10.45
CA ALA A 98 12.07 -2.51 -11.38
C ALA A 98 13.14 -1.51 -10.91
N THR A 99 12.73 -0.42 -10.27
CA THR A 99 13.65 0.58 -9.72
C THR A 99 14.22 0.19 -8.35
N ASN A 100 13.46 -0.52 -7.52
CA ASN A 100 13.91 -0.90 -6.17
C ASN A 100 14.83 -2.15 -6.12
N GLN A 101 15.13 -2.78 -7.26
CA GLN A 101 16.05 -3.94 -7.33
C GLN A 101 17.51 -3.56 -7.07
N PHE A 102 17.84 -2.27 -7.13
CA PHE A 102 19.19 -1.75 -6.92
C PHE A 102 19.40 -1.13 -5.53
N GLU A 103 18.39 -1.11 -4.65
CA GLU A 103 18.45 -0.49 -3.31
C GLU A 103 17.95 -1.40 -2.17
N THR A 104 18.20 -2.70 -2.25
CA THR A 104 18.04 -3.60 -1.09
C THR A 104 19.38 -4.17 -0.64
N GLU A 105 20.23 -3.30 -0.10
CA GLU A 105 21.18 -3.67 0.95
C GLU A 105 20.50 -3.35 2.30
N PRO A 106 20.37 -4.31 3.24
CA PRO A 106 19.68 -4.07 4.49
C PRO A 106 20.54 -3.21 5.41
N ALA A 107 20.06 -1.99 5.70
CA ALA A 107 20.46 -1.23 6.88
C ALA A 107 19.94 -1.94 8.15
N GLY A 108 20.54 -3.08 8.47
CA GLY A 108 20.41 -3.81 9.72
C GLY A 108 21.60 -3.50 10.63
N ALA A 109 21.77 -2.23 11.00
CA ALA A 109 22.58 -1.88 12.15
C ALA A 109 21.66 -1.83 13.38
N VAL A 110 21.96 -2.64 14.40
CA VAL A 110 22.04 -2.26 15.82
C VAL A 110 22.08 -3.53 16.68
N GLY A 111 23.19 -3.71 17.41
CA GLY A 111 23.16 -4.46 18.66
C GLY A 111 24.00 -5.74 18.75
N LEU A 112 25.32 -5.67 18.52
CA LEU A 112 26.24 -6.56 19.26
C LEU A 112 27.21 -5.72 20.08
N ALA A 113 26.83 -5.52 21.33
CA ALA A 113 27.64 -4.89 22.34
C ALA A 113 28.89 -5.73 22.65
N ARG A 114 30.05 -5.08 22.55
CA ARG A 114 31.05 -5.00 23.62
C ARG A 114 31.50 -6.33 24.26
N LYS A 115 32.40 -7.02 23.57
CA LYS A 115 33.40 -7.98 24.09
C LYS A 115 34.33 -8.18 22.90
N VAL A 116 35.62 -7.84 22.90
CA VAL A 116 36.70 -8.36 23.72
C VAL A 116 37.92 -7.49 23.39
N GLU A 117 38.41 -6.65 24.30
CA GLU A 117 39.81 -6.16 24.21
C GLU A 117 40.24 -5.59 25.56
N SER A 118 40.41 -6.50 26.53
CA SER A 118 41.10 -6.18 27.78
C SER A 118 41.75 -7.44 28.35
N GLU A 119 42.46 -8.19 27.51
CA GLU A 119 43.37 -9.26 27.94
C GLU A 119 44.55 -9.38 26.97
N ARG A 120 45.53 -8.47 27.09
CA ARG A 120 46.94 -8.84 26.94
C ARG A 120 47.87 -7.87 27.68
N MET A 121 48.20 -8.33 28.88
CA MET A 121 49.43 -8.09 29.65
C MET A 121 50.70 -8.29 28.79
N PRO A 122 51.89 -7.80 29.20
CA PRO A 122 52.45 -7.91 30.57
C PRO A 122 52.82 -6.59 31.26
#